data_AF-A0A2D7PG12-F1
#
_entry.id   AF-A0A2D7PG12-F1
#
_cell.length_a   1.000
_cell.length_b   1.000
_cell.length_c   1.000
_cell.angle_alpha   90.00
_cell.angle_beta   90.00
_cell.angle_gamma   90.00
#
_symmetry.space_group_name_H-M   'P 1'
#
loop_
_entity.id
_entity.type
_entity.pdbx_description
1 polymer ?
#
loop_
_entity_poly.entity_id
_entity_poly.type
_entity_poly.pdbx_seq_one_letter_code
_entity_poly.pdbx_strand_id
1 'polypeptide(L)'
;MPTLLTIADIQDYEPDILNFGIADFDEEISKAQNDVFRDLRIRWWPTQQTGLYDLKYLAQGNIEPDEDMYNASQLTRVASYQCLGFHIYPKLAKFDADQDIFERKMEFYRKEYEREMDLVLRDGVEYDHDSSGNVTDTEKAPTSFLRLKR
;
A
#
# COMPACT_ATOMS: atom_id res chain seq x y z
N MET A 1 -11.71 -8.30 -3.95
CA MET A 1 -10.55 -7.42 -4.13
C MET A 1 -11.04 -6.00 -3.93
N PRO A 2 -10.74 -5.36 -2.79
CA PRO A 2 -11.19 -4.00 -2.55
C PRO A 2 -10.38 -3.05 -3.42
N THR A 3 -10.99 -1.95 -3.85
CA THR A 3 -10.30 -0.90 -4.60
C THR A 3 -9.59 0.03 -3.62
N LEU A 4 -8.25 0.03 -3.62
CA LEU A 4 -7.45 0.89 -2.73
C LEU A 4 -7.37 2.33 -3.22
N LEU A 5 -7.33 2.52 -4.54
CA LEU A 5 -7.26 3.83 -5.16
C LEU A 5 -8.05 3.86 -6.47
N THR A 6 -8.38 5.07 -6.90
CA THR A 6 -9.00 5.38 -8.19
C THR A 6 -8.18 6.45 -8.92
N ILE A 7 -8.55 6.74 -10.17
CA ILE A 7 -7.92 7.84 -10.91
C ILE A 7 -8.11 9.21 -10.23
N ALA A 8 -9.22 9.41 -9.51
CA ALA A 8 -9.46 10.66 -8.80
C ALA A 8 -8.43 10.87 -7.67
N ASP A 9 -8.09 9.81 -6.94
CA ASP A 9 -7.08 9.87 -5.87
C ASP A 9 -5.67 10.16 -6.43
N ILE A 10 -5.39 9.78 -7.67
CA ILE A 10 -4.15 10.14 -8.36
C ILE A 10 -4.19 11.62 -8.79
N GLN A 11 -5.33 12.09 -9.27
CA GLN A 11 -5.51 13.49 -9.70
C GLN A 11 -5.42 14.49 -8.54
N ASP A 12 -5.65 14.06 -7.30
CA ASP A 12 -5.38 14.90 -6.12
C ASP A 12 -3.89 15.27 -5.98
N TYR A 13 -2.99 14.42 -6.47
CA TYR A 13 -1.54 14.65 -6.45
C TYR A 13 -1.02 15.20 -7.77
N GLU A 14 -1.53 14.73 -8.90
CA GLU A 14 -1.16 15.21 -10.23
C GLU A 14 -2.42 15.46 -11.08
N PRO A 15 -3.02 16.67 -11.00
CA PRO A 15 -4.30 16.96 -11.64
C PRO A 15 -4.31 16.76 -13.16
N ASP A 16 -3.17 17.04 -13.81
CA ASP A 16 -3.01 16.99 -15.26
C ASP A 16 -2.58 15.61 -15.78
N ILE A 17 -2.60 14.56 -14.96
CA ILE A 17 -2.00 13.25 -15.29
C ILE A 17 -2.53 12.64 -16.60
N LEU A 18 -3.82 12.85 -16.90
CA LEU A 18 -4.49 12.35 -18.12
C LEU A 18 -4.15 13.16 -19.38
N ASN A 19 -3.54 14.33 -19.23
CA ASN A 19 -3.22 15.23 -20.34
C ASN A 19 -1.81 14.97 -20.92
N PHE A 20 -1.02 14.09 -20.30
CA PHE A 20 0.36 13.79 -20.74
C PHE A 20 0.46 12.73 -21.84
N GLY A 21 -0.65 12.43 -22.53
CA GLY A 21 -0.67 11.54 -23.70
C GLY A 21 -1.12 10.11 -23.42
N ILE A 22 -1.39 9.76 -22.17
CA ILE A 22 -2.02 8.50 -21.77
C ILE A 22 -3.31 8.85 -21.00
N ALA A 23 -4.45 8.39 -21.50
CA ALA A 23 -5.76 8.75 -20.96
C ALA A 23 -6.37 7.67 -20.04
N ASP A 24 -5.71 6.52 -19.92
CA ASP A 24 -6.17 5.38 -19.14
C ASP A 24 -4.99 4.77 -18.36
N PHE A 25 -5.20 4.58 -17.06
CA PHE A 25 -4.23 4.04 -16.11
C PHE A 25 -4.81 2.89 -15.27
N ASP A 26 -5.91 2.26 -15.69
CA ASP A 26 -6.59 1.21 -14.93
C ASP A 26 -5.67 0.00 -14.66
N GLU A 27 -4.79 -0.34 -15.61
CA GLU A 27 -3.80 -1.40 -15.42
C GLU A 27 -2.75 -1.03 -14.37
N GLU A 28 -2.28 0.22 -14.37
CA GLU A 28 -1.28 0.76 -13.47
C GLU A 28 -1.83 0.86 -12.05
N ILE A 29 -3.09 1.26 -11.91
CA ILE A 29 -3.82 1.25 -10.64
C ILE A 29 -3.90 -0.18 -10.09
N SER A 30 -4.31 -1.13 -10.94
CA SER A 30 -4.41 -2.54 -10.55
C SER A 30 -3.06 -3.14 -10.15
N LYS A 31 -1.98 -2.82 -10.88
CA LYS A 31 -0.62 -3.28 -10.56
C LYS A 31 -0.11 -2.66 -9.26
N ALA A 32 -0.30 -1.36 -9.07
CA ALA A 32 0.11 -0.66 -7.86
C ALA A 32 -0.56 -1.21 -6.60
N GLN A 33 -1.87 -1.46 -6.67
CA GLN A 33 -2.63 -2.08 -5.59
C GLN A 33 -2.06 -3.45 -5.21
N ASN A 34 -1.80 -4.31 -6.21
CA ASN A 34 -1.23 -5.64 -5.96
C ASN A 34 0.17 -5.57 -5.34
N ASP A 35 0.96 -4.55 -5.69
CA ASP A 35 2.28 -4.34 -5.07
C ASP A 35 2.16 -3.90 -3.61
N VAL A 36 1.20 -3.04 -3.26
CA VAL A 36 0.94 -2.66 -1.86
C VAL A 36 0.52 -3.89 -1.04
N PHE A 37 -0.41 -4.70 -1.55
CA PHE A 37 -0.80 -5.93 -0.85
C PHE A 37 0.37 -6.92 -0.69
N ARG A 38 1.25 -7.01 -1.69
CA ARG A 38 2.47 -7.81 -1.58
C ARG A 38 3.37 -7.30 -0.47
N ASP A 39 3.57 -5.98 -0.38
CA ASP A 39 4.39 -5.40 0.67
C ASP A 39 3.77 -5.57 2.06
N LEU A 40 2.45 -5.46 2.21
CA LEU A 40 1.76 -5.80 3.47
C LEU A 40 1.93 -7.28 3.83
N ARG A 41 1.83 -8.18 2.85
CA ARG A 41 2.05 -9.61 3.05
C ARG A 41 3.47 -9.94 3.50
N ILE A 42 4.47 -9.20 3.02
CA ILE A 42 5.88 -9.41 3.38
C ILE A 42 6.22 -8.76 4.71
N ARG A 43 5.87 -7.48 4.89
CA ARG A 43 6.33 -6.65 6.02
C ARG A 43 5.44 -6.77 7.25
N TRP A 44 4.12 -6.90 7.07
CA TRP A 44 3.14 -6.86 8.16
C TRP A 44 2.59 -8.23 8.54
N TRP A 45 2.08 -9.03 7.60
CA TRP A 45 1.39 -10.30 7.90
C TRP A 45 2.17 -11.26 8.81
N PRO A 46 3.50 -11.45 8.66
CA PRO A 46 4.27 -12.32 9.55
C PRO A 46 4.31 -11.83 11.01
N THR A 47 4.08 -10.54 11.24
CA THR A 47 4.05 -9.96 12.59
C THR A 47 2.71 -10.19 13.29
N GLN A 48 1.61 -10.27 12.54
CA GLN A 48 0.29 -10.62 13.08
C GLN A 48 0.20 -12.09 13.50
N GLN A 49 1.06 -12.93 12.94
CA GLN A 49 1.20 -14.33 13.36
C GLN A 49 1.80 -14.48 14.79
N THR A 50 2.11 -13.37 15.48
CA THR A 50 2.49 -13.36 16.91
C THR A 50 1.25 -13.61 17.82
N GLY A 51 0.63 -14.76 17.62
CA GLY A 51 -0.55 -15.29 18.33
C GLY A 51 -0.77 -16.78 18.05
N LEU A 52 0.18 -17.44 17.37
CA LEU A 52 0.25 -18.86 16.97
C LEU A 52 -0.03 -19.88 18.10
N TYR A 53 -0.15 -19.47 19.36
CA TYR A 53 -0.48 -20.36 20.49
C TYR A 53 -1.91 -20.21 20.99
N ASP A 54 -2.70 -19.29 20.43
CA ASP A 54 -4.13 -19.23 20.66
C ASP A 54 -4.85 -20.09 19.61
N LEU A 55 -5.50 -21.15 20.11
CA LEU A 55 -6.19 -22.21 19.36
C LEU A 55 -7.23 -21.67 18.35
N LYS A 56 -7.75 -20.46 18.57
CA LYS A 56 -8.70 -19.81 17.64
C LYS A 56 -8.06 -19.45 16.30
N TYR A 57 -6.77 -19.13 16.28
CA TYR A 57 -6.05 -18.68 15.08
C TYR A 57 -5.25 -19.80 14.38
N LEU A 58 -4.83 -20.82 15.13
CA LEU A 58 -4.23 -22.04 14.57
C LEU A 58 -5.21 -22.86 13.71
N ALA A 59 -6.50 -22.80 14.02
CA ALA A 59 -7.52 -23.64 13.39
C ALA A 59 -7.98 -23.15 12.00
N GLN A 60 -7.69 -21.90 11.62
CA GLN A 60 -8.25 -21.29 10.40
C GLN A 60 -7.42 -21.48 9.13
N GLY A 61 -6.18 -21.97 9.19
CA GLY A 61 -5.42 -22.30 7.98
C GLY A 61 -5.14 -21.13 7.02
N ASN A 62 -5.36 -19.89 7.44
CA ASN A 62 -5.13 -18.70 6.63
C ASN A 62 -3.62 -18.45 6.52
N ILE A 63 -3.00 -19.08 5.53
CA ILE A 63 -1.59 -18.91 5.19
C ILE A 63 -1.36 -17.49 4.63
N GLU A 64 -2.37 -16.90 3.99
CA GLU A 64 -2.34 -15.57 3.37
C GLU A 64 -3.42 -14.64 3.97
N PRO A 65 -3.18 -13.32 4.00
CA PRO A 65 -4.19 -12.35 4.40
C PRO A 65 -5.31 -12.28 3.35
N ASP A 66 -6.54 -12.05 3.81
CA ASP A 66 -7.66 -11.74 2.94
C ASP A 66 -7.61 -10.25 2.59
N GLU A 67 -7.47 -9.95 1.30
CA GLU A 67 -7.32 -8.59 0.82
C GLU A 67 -8.59 -7.75 1.07
N ASP A 68 -9.77 -8.36 1.13
CA ASP A 68 -11.05 -7.68 1.38
C ASP A 68 -11.20 -7.18 2.83
N MET A 69 -10.33 -7.61 3.76
CA MET A 69 -10.36 -7.22 5.17
C MET A 69 -9.49 -5.99 5.50
N TYR A 70 -8.73 -5.47 4.53
CA TYR A 70 -7.97 -4.23 4.71
C TYR A 70 -8.86 -2.99 4.64
N ASN A 71 -8.60 -1.99 5.50
CA ASN A 71 -9.21 -0.68 5.30
C ASN A 71 -8.58 0.05 4.11
N ALA A 72 -9.30 0.09 2.99
CA ALA A 72 -8.86 0.77 1.77
C ALA A 72 -8.47 2.24 2.02
N SER A 73 -9.23 2.98 2.86
CA SER A 73 -9.02 4.41 3.11
C SER A 73 -7.65 4.71 3.74
N GLN A 74 -7.13 3.79 4.58
CA GLN A 74 -5.80 3.94 5.18
C GLN A 74 -4.70 3.79 4.12
N LEU A 75 -4.91 2.90 3.16
CA LEU A 75 -3.92 2.50 2.17
C LEU A 75 -3.95 3.35 0.89
N THR A 76 -5.02 4.12 0.65
CA THR A 76 -5.19 4.93 -0.57
C THR A 76 -3.98 5.80 -0.86
N ARG A 77 -3.43 6.50 0.14
CA ARG A 77 -2.25 7.36 -0.06
C ARG A 77 -1.00 6.57 -0.48
N VAL A 78 -0.71 5.48 0.23
CA VAL A 78 0.42 4.59 -0.09
C VAL A 78 0.27 4.03 -1.51
N ALA A 79 -0.94 3.61 -1.87
CA ALA A 79 -1.25 3.06 -3.18
C ALA A 79 -1.14 4.10 -4.30
N SER A 80 -1.55 5.36 -4.06
CA SER A 80 -1.34 6.47 -5.00
C SER A 80 0.14 6.75 -5.25
N TYR A 81 0.97 6.77 -4.19
CA TYR A 81 2.42 6.98 -4.33
C TYR A 81 3.09 5.81 -5.06
N GLN A 82 2.67 4.58 -4.78
CA GLN A 82 3.15 3.40 -5.49
C GLN A 82 2.81 3.47 -6.98
N CYS A 83 1.58 3.84 -7.31
CA CYS A 83 1.11 3.95 -8.69
C CYS A 83 1.89 5.01 -9.47
N LEU A 84 2.00 6.21 -8.91
CA LEU A 84 2.75 7.31 -9.50
C LEU A 84 4.24 6.97 -9.68
N GLY A 85 4.90 6.52 -8.61
CA GLY A 85 6.35 6.31 -8.58
C GLY A 85 6.85 5.08 -9.35
N PHE A 86 6.05 4.01 -9.47
CA PHE A 86 6.51 2.75 -10.06
C PHE A 86 5.82 2.37 -11.36
N HIS A 87 4.61 2.88 -11.64
CA HIS A 87 3.82 2.45 -12.80
C HIS A 87 3.55 3.58 -13.80
N ILE A 88 3.18 4.78 -13.33
CA ILE A 88 2.78 5.89 -14.22
C ILE A 88 3.99 6.69 -14.72
N TYR A 89 4.79 7.30 -13.83
CA TYR A 89 5.89 8.16 -14.27
C TYR A 89 6.96 7.45 -15.12
N PRO A 90 7.29 6.16 -14.88
CA PRO A 90 8.17 5.42 -15.78
C PRO A 90 7.64 5.31 -17.22
N LYS A 91 6.32 5.36 -17.45
CA LYS A 91 5.76 5.35 -18.81
C LYS A 91 5.79 6.72 -19.49
N LEU A 92 5.83 7.79 -18.70
CA LEU A 92 5.87 9.18 -19.18
C LEU A 92 7.30 9.70 -19.36
N ALA A 93 8.26 9.10 -18.65
CA ALA A 93 9.68 9.44 -18.71
C ALA A 93 10.30 9.12 -20.08
N LYS A 94 11.19 10.01 -20.53
CA LYS A 94 11.93 9.87 -21.79
C LYS A 94 13.21 9.06 -21.64
N PHE A 95 13.80 9.01 -20.45
CA PHE A 95 15.06 8.31 -20.17
C PHE A 95 16.21 8.73 -21.12
N ASP A 96 16.40 10.04 -21.24
CA ASP A 96 17.52 10.61 -22.00
C ASP A 96 18.76 10.78 -21.09
N ALA A 97 19.88 11.27 -21.65
CA ALA A 97 21.09 11.55 -20.88
C ALA A 97 20.87 12.60 -19.78
N ASP A 98 19.95 13.53 -20.00
CA ASP A 98 19.52 14.53 -19.04
C ASP A 98 18.21 14.09 -18.36
N GLN A 99 18.21 14.08 -17.03
CA GLN A 99 17.05 13.67 -16.23
C GLN A 99 15.87 14.61 -16.44
N ASP A 100 14.74 14.05 -16.92
CA ASP A 100 13.52 14.80 -17.15
C ASP A 100 12.69 15.04 -15.87
N ILE A 101 11.58 15.78 -15.99
CA ILE A 101 10.71 16.10 -14.87
C ILE A 101 9.96 14.87 -14.32
N PHE A 102 9.61 13.92 -15.18
CA PHE A 102 8.90 12.71 -14.77
C PHE A 102 9.83 11.75 -14.02
N GLU A 103 11.10 11.68 -14.39
CA GLU A 103 12.14 10.96 -13.66
C GLU A 103 12.37 11.57 -12.26
N ARG A 104 12.36 12.91 -12.14
CA ARG A 104 12.44 13.56 -10.82
C ARG A 104 11.20 13.30 -9.96
N LYS A 105 10.00 13.38 -10.55
CA LYS A 105 8.74 13.06 -9.86
C LYS A 105 8.72 11.59 -9.45
N MET A 106 9.12 10.69 -10.33
CA MET A 106 9.27 9.25 -10.07
C MET A 106 10.13 9.01 -8.83
N GLU A 107 11.33 9.60 -8.76
CA GLU A 107 12.20 9.45 -7.58
C GLU A 107 11.58 10.02 -6.29
N PHE A 108 10.87 11.14 -6.38
CA PHE A 108 10.17 11.72 -5.24
C PHE A 108 9.09 10.77 -4.70
N TYR A 109 8.19 10.29 -5.55
CA TYR A 109 7.09 9.43 -5.13
C TYR A 109 7.55 8.05 -4.65
N ARG A 110 8.66 7.51 -5.18
CA ARG A 110 9.27 6.28 -4.64
C ARG A 110 9.77 6.46 -3.20
N LYS A 111 10.34 7.63 -2.88
CA LYS A 111 10.79 7.93 -1.52
C LYS A 111 9.61 8.16 -0.57
N GLU A 112 8.59 8.88 -1.02
CA GLU A 112 7.38 9.12 -0.23
C GLU A 112 6.55 7.85 -0.03
N TYR A 113 6.54 6.93 -1.00
CA TYR A 113 5.95 5.59 -0.83
C TYR A 113 6.57 4.85 0.36
N GLU A 114 7.89 4.69 0.38
CA GLU A 114 8.57 3.98 1.48
C GLU A 114 8.32 4.66 2.83
N ARG A 115 8.32 5.99 2.85
CA ARG A 115 8.03 6.77 4.05
C ARG A 115 6.61 6.52 4.57
N GLU A 116 5.61 6.63 3.69
CA GLU A 116 4.21 6.47 4.08
C GLU A 116 3.92 5.02 4.47
N MET A 117 4.48 4.05 3.75
CA MET A 117 4.34 2.64 4.09
C MET A 117 4.93 2.34 5.47
N ASP A 118 6.11 2.87 5.79
CA ASP A 118 6.70 2.76 7.12
C ASP A 118 5.84 3.43 8.21
N LEU A 119 5.20 4.56 7.89
CA LEU A 119 4.28 5.23 8.81
C LEU A 119 3.03 4.37 9.07
N VAL A 120 2.43 3.79 8.03
CA VAL A 120 1.28 2.88 8.15
C VAL A 120 1.64 1.65 8.99
N LEU A 121 2.81 1.04 8.76
CA LEU A 121 3.29 -0.10 9.55
C LEU A 121 3.53 0.22 11.03
N ARG A 122 3.93 1.46 11.33
CA ARG A 122 4.18 1.98 12.68
C ARG A 122 2.91 2.41 13.39
N ASP A 123 1.96 2.98 12.67
CA ASP A 123 0.64 3.35 13.20
C ASP A 123 -0.18 2.11 13.51
N GLY A 124 -0.05 1.09 12.66
CA GLY A 124 -0.78 -0.17 12.74
C GLY A 124 -1.68 -0.30 11.52
N VAL A 125 -1.53 -1.40 10.78
CA VAL A 125 -2.39 -1.67 9.61
C VAL A 125 -3.78 -2.03 10.11
N GLU A 126 -4.79 -1.34 9.57
CA GLU A 126 -6.18 -1.61 9.89
C GLU A 126 -6.68 -2.82 9.10
N TYR A 127 -6.85 -3.94 9.80
CA TYR A 127 -7.30 -5.21 9.24
C TYR A 127 -8.41 -5.81 10.13
N ASP A 128 -9.57 -6.08 9.52
CA ASP A 128 -10.74 -6.67 10.18
C ASP A 128 -10.56 -8.19 10.31
N HIS A 129 -9.99 -8.65 11.42
CA HIS A 129 -9.61 -10.06 11.58
C HIS A 129 -10.83 -10.97 11.76
N ASP A 130 -11.92 -10.47 12.34
CA ASP A 130 -13.13 -11.23 12.59
C ASP A 130 -14.26 -10.99 11.57
N SER A 131 -14.00 -10.15 10.56
CA SER A 131 -14.95 -9.77 9.51
C SER A 131 -16.23 -9.16 10.11
N SER A 132 -16.10 -8.46 11.24
CA SER A 132 -17.24 -7.82 11.93
C SER A 132 -17.64 -6.48 11.30
N GLY A 133 -16.83 -5.96 10.38
CA GLY A 133 -16.98 -4.64 9.75
C GLY A 133 -16.45 -3.50 10.61
N ASN A 134 -15.84 -3.76 11.77
CA ASN A 134 -15.24 -2.74 12.63
C ASN A 134 -13.86 -3.18 13.11
N VAL A 135 -12.83 -2.39 12.76
CA VAL A 135 -11.46 -2.66 13.24
C VAL A 135 -11.31 -2.12 14.66
N THR A 136 -11.08 -3.02 15.62
CA THR A 136 -10.86 -2.70 17.04
C THR A 136 -9.41 -2.30 17.32
N ASP A 137 -9.17 -1.58 18.42
CA ASP A 137 -7.82 -1.15 18.83
C ASP A 137 -6.85 -2.33 19.05
N THR A 138 -7.36 -3.54 19.28
CA THR A 138 -6.54 -4.74 19.43
C THR A 138 -6.04 -5.25 18.07
N GLU A 139 -6.80 -5.02 17.00
CA GLU A 139 -6.46 -5.41 15.62
C GLU A 139 -5.54 -4.39 14.95
N LYS A 140 -5.57 -3.12 15.40
CA LYS A 140 -4.67 -2.05 14.95
C LYS A 140 -3.30 -2.05 15.63
N ALA A 141 -2.91 -3.14 16.30
CA ALA A 141 -1.72 -3.13 17.13
C ALA A 141 -0.46 -2.81 16.30
N PRO A 142 0.31 -1.75 16.66
CA PRO A 142 1.49 -1.37 15.91
C PRO A 142 2.58 -2.44 16.04
N THR A 143 3.16 -2.80 14.90
CA THR A 143 4.13 -3.91 14.80
C THR A 143 5.51 -3.56 15.38
N SER A 144 5.81 -2.26 15.42
CA SER A 144 7.04 -1.67 15.94
C SER A 144 6.77 -1.01 17.29
N PHE A 145 7.02 -1.75 18.38
CA PHE A 145 7.33 -1.09 19.65
C PHE A 145 8.75 -0.52 19.52
N LEU A 146 9.01 0.73 19.95
CA LEU A 146 10.35 1.33 20.06
C LEU A 146 11.26 0.62 21.10
N ARG A 147 11.07 -0.69 21.27
CA ARG A 147 11.71 -1.56 22.23
C ARG A 147 12.36 -2.69 21.45
N LEU A 148 13.64 -2.93 21.75
CA LEU A 148 14.39 -4.08 21.24
C LEU A 148 13.60 -5.37 21.50
N LYS A 149 13.22 -6.10 20.45
CA LYS A 149 12.82 -7.50 20.59
C LYS A 149 14.09 -8.32 20.86
N ARG A 150 14.06 -9.10 21.93
CA ARG A 150 15.15 -9.99 22.36
C ARG A 150 15.07 -11.30 21.58
#